data_AF-A0A8T0IEA8-F1
#
_entry.id   AF-A0A8T0IEA8-F1
#
_cell.length_a   1.000
_cell.length_b   1.000
_cell.length_c   1.000
_cell.angle_alpha   90.00
_cell.angle_beta   90.00
_cell.angle_gamma   90.00
#
_symmetry.space_group_name_H-M   'P 1'
#
loop_
_entity.id
_entity.type
_entity.pdbx_description
1 polymer ?
#
loop_
_entity_poly.entity_id
_entity_poly.type
_entity_poly.pdbx_seq_one_letter_code
_entity_poly.pdbx_strand_id
1 'polypeptide(L)'
;MGMVARKGVSLLMKLWLLILVAVAHEAAALRGEDGWNAIIEGLTEFDGPTFRDEVAEPLVQLSANAYRYPDVIHVPGWVPSPKVAPIAPGGGGMHALVYEEENGGESGRIVVAYRGTQIGTTVDCIADMCVDAAMWVLPDDCETNPPKCALFDNATLDYFSQAVEYALKVRSAYPSASLLFTGHSLGGGLAILVSAALSTDPGYPVIAFGSAGTRTALQVRNLNLSAEHQKRIVTIADQWDEIMRTSWDEQLGWVCLYESKIKFVCKKCFESPTCLFKTISTRQGMLGGIFDGLYCKLCFLLTHYLAGLIHTIQKGARPACEFLA
;
A
#
# COMPACT_ATOMS: atom_id res chain seq x y z
N MET A 1 45.11 35.40 -53.31
CA MET A 1 43.83 34.65 -53.34
C MET A 1 44.06 33.34 -52.59
N GLY A 2 43.65 33.08 -51.36
CA GLY A 2 42.58 33.64 -50.54
C GLY A 2 41.69 32.48 -50.05
N MET A 3 42.23 31.54 -49.27
CA MET A 3 41.47 30.44 -48.65
C MET A 3 42.00 30.20 -47.24
N VAL A 4 41.29 30.70 -46.23
CA VAL A 4 41.54 30.40 -44.82
C VAL A 4 40.19 30.23 -44.10
N ALA A 5 40.16 29.22 -43.23
CA ALA A 5 39.25 28.98 -42.10
C ALA A 5 37.80 28.50 -42.37
N ARG A 6 37.60 27.17 -42.27
CA ARG A 6 36.30 26.53 -41.94
C ARG A 6 36.39 25.40 -40.91
N LYS A 7 37.43 25.35 -40.06
CA LYS A 7 37.64 24.25 -39.08
C LYS A 7 37.16 24.52 -37.64
N GLY A 8 36.68 25.72 -37.30
CA GLY A 8 36.33 26.07 -35.91
C GLY A 8 34.95 25.64 -35.41
N VAL A 9 33.96 25.47 -36.30
CA VAL A 9 32.55 25.26 -35.89
C VAL A 9 32.29 23.83 -35.39
N SER A 10 33.10 22.85 -35.82
CA SER A 10 32.89 21.44 -35.51
C SER A 10 33.19 21.09 -34.04
N LEU A 11 34.13 21.78 -33.38
CA LEU A 11 34.55 21.45 -32.02
C LEU A 11 33.54 21.95 -30.98
N LEU A 12 33.05 23.18 -31.15
CA LEU A 12 32.06 23.81 -30.28
C LEU A 12 30.73 23.03 -30.29
N MET A 13 30.28 22.59 -31.48
CA MET A 13 29.02 21.86 -31.59
C MET A 13 29.08 20.47 -30.92
N LYS A 14 30.24 19.79 -30.98
CA LYS A 14 30.47 18.52 -30.28
C LYS A 14 30.53 18.71 -28.76
N LEU A 15 31.14 19.80 -28.29
CA LEU A 15 31.20 20.12 -26.86
C LEU A 15 29.80 20.43 -26.31
N TRP A 16 28.99 21.20 -27.03
CA TRP A 16 27.60 21.48 -26.66
C TRP A 16 26.74 20.22 -26.63
N LEU A 17 26.91 19.31 -27.59
CA LEU A 17 26.19 18.04 -27.60
C LEU A 17 26.57 17.16 -26.40
N LEU A 18 27.86 17.11 -26.04
CA LEU A 18 28.33 16.37 -24.86
C LEU A 18 27.80 16.98 -23.55
N ILE A 19 27.77 18.30 -23.43
CA ILE A 19 27.17 18.99 -22.27
C ILE A 19 25.67 18.71 -22.19
N LEU A 20 24.94 18.77 -23.31
CA LEU A 20 23.51 18.45 -23.33
C LEU A 20 23.23 16.99 -22.96
N VAL A 21 24.06 16.05 -23.41
CA VAL A 21 23.95 14.63 -23.04
C VAL A 21 24.28 14.42 -21.55
N ALA A 22 25.28 15.11 -21.01
CA ALA A 22 25.64 15.04 -19.59
C ALA A 22 24.53 15.63 -18.70
N VAL A 23 24.00 16.80 -19.05
CA VAL A 23 22.89 17.44 -18.32
C VAL A 23 21.61 16.59 -18.41
N ALA A 24 21.34 15.96 -19.55
CA ALA A 24 20.21 15.03 -19.68
C ALA A 24 20.40 13.76 -18.84
N HIS A 25 21.62 13.24 -18.73
CA HIS A 25 21.94 12.10 -17.85
C HIS A 25 21.83 12.47 -16.36
N GLU A 26 22.33 13.63 -15.94
CA GLU A 26 22.19 14.10 -14.54
C GLU A 26 20.72 14.36 -14.18
N ALA A 27 19.95 14.98 -15.07
CA ALA A 27 18.52 15.21 -14.85
C ALA A 27 17.70 13.91 -14.81
N ALA A 28 18.15 12.85 -15.52
CA ALA A 28 17.55 11.52 -15.45
C ALA A 28 17.98 10.74 -14.21
N ALA A 29 19.24 10.87 -13.78
CA ALA A 29 19.76 10.26 -12.56
C ALA A 29 19.09 10.84 -11.30
N LEU A 30 18.86 12.17 -11.27
CA LEU A 30 18.08 12.83 -10.22
C LEU A 30 16.61 12.37 -10.18
N ARG A 31 16.04 11.90 -11.30
CA ARG A 31 14.68 11.33 -11.31
C ARG A 31 14.63 9.89 -10.79
N GLY A 32 15.74 9.14 -10.87
CA GLY A 32 15.81 7.74 -10.47
C GLY A 32 16.02 7.53 -8.97
N GLU A 33 16.82 8.37 -8.32
CA GLU A 33 17.13 8.22 -6.87
C GLU A 33 16.13 8.94 -5.95
N ASP A 34 15.43 9.97 -6.44
CA ASP A 34 14.55 10.81 -5.59
C ASP A 34 13.07 10.46 -5.72
N GLY A 35 12.68 9.57 -6.65
CA GLY A 35 11.30 9.44 -7.14
C GLY A 35 10.23 9.31 -6.04
N TRP A 36 10.36 8.32 -5.15
CA TRP A 36 9.45 8.19 -4.00
C TRP A 36 9.88 9.01 -2.79
N ASN A 37 11.17 9.35 -2.67
CA ASN A 37 11.67 10.15 -1.55
C ASN A 37 11.03 11.54 -1.55
N ALA A 38 10.99 12.20 -2.70
CA ALA A 38 10.35 13.50 -2.86
C ALA A 38 8.86 13.46 -2.49
N ILE A 39 8.15 12.38 -2.83
CA ILE A 39 6.74 12.22 -2.44
C ILE A 39 6.62 12.08 -0.93
N ILE A 40 7.42 11.23 -0.30
CA ILE A 40 7.36 10.97 1.15
C ILE A 40 7.77 12.21 1.96
N GLU A 41 8.84 12.89 1.57
CA GLU A 41 9.33 14.11 2.25
C GLU A 41 8.36 15.28 2.03
N GLY A 42 7.78 15.38 0.83
CA GLY A 42 6.82 16.41 0.44
C GLY A 42 5.38 16.19 0.91
N LEU A 43 5.06 15.09 1.60
CA LEU A 43 3.68 14.78 2.08
C LEU A 43 3.05 15.95 2.87
N THR A 44 3.87 16.67 3.62
CA THR A 44 3.41 17.79 4.44
C THR A 44 3.23 19.08 3.63
N GLU A 45 3.77 19.15 2.42
CA GLU A 45 3.80 20.35 1.58
C GLU A 45 2.75 20.34 0.46
N PHE A 46 2.31 19.15 -0.01
CA PHE A 46 1.29 19.06 -1.05
C PHE A 46 -0.01 19.78 -0.67
N ASP A 47 -0.60 20.53 -1.61
CA ASP A 47 -1.98 20.97 -1.48
C ASP A 47 -2.95 19.79 -1.67
N GLY A 48 -4.23 19.98 -1.34
CA GLY A 48 -5.24 18.91 -1.44
C GLY A 48 -5.34 18.30 -2.83
N PRO A 49 -5.50 19.10 -3.90
CA PRO A 49 -5.53 18.60 -5.28
C PRO A 49 -4.27 17.82 -5.69
N THR A 50 -3.08 18.35 -5.41
CA THR A 50 -1.81 17.70 -5.78
C THR A 50 -1.63 16.39 -5.02
N PHE A 51 -1.92 16.38 -3.71
CA PHE A 51 -1.88 15.14 -2.91
C PHE A 51 -2.84 14.09 -3.47
N ARG A 52 -4.07 14.51 -3.85
CA ARG A 52 -5.05 13.60 -4.47
C ARG A 52 -4.52 13.05 -5.79
N ASP A 53 -4.10 13.91 -6.71
CA ASP A 53 -3.86 13.56 -8.11
C ASP A 53 -2.50 12.85 -8.30
N GLU A 54 -1.47 13.21 -7.53
CA GLU A 54 -0.13 12.66 -7.68
C GLU A 54 0.16 11.48 -6.74
N VAL A 55 -0.52 11.41 -5.59
CA VAL A 55 -0.23 10.43 -4.54
C VAL A 55 -1.41 9.48 -4.32
N ALA A 56 -2.53 9.99 -3.82
CA ALA A 56 -3.58 9.14 -3.27
C ALA A 56 -4.38 8.39 -4.35
N GLU A 57 -4.88 9.10 -5.38
CA GLU A 57 -5.78 8.52 -6.39
C GLU A 57 -5.10 7.43 -7.23
N PRO A 58 -3.89 7.62 -7.80
CA PRO A 58 -3.26 6.55 -8.57
C PRO A 58 -3.00 5.31 -7.71
N LEU A 59 -2.42 5.48 -6.52
CA LEU A 59 -2.02 4.35 -5.66
C LEU A 59 -3.22 3.58 -5.09
N VAL A 60 -4.32 4.27 -4.75
CA VAL A 60 -5.53 3.57 -4.29
C VAL A 60 -6.17 2.76 -5.42
N GLN A 61 -6.11 3.24 -6.68
CA GLN A 61 -6.59 2.49 -7.83
C GLN A 61 -5.70 1.29 -8.16
N LEU A 62 -4.38 1.41 -8.01
CA LEU A 62 -3.44 0.28 -8.13
C LEU A 62 -3.72 -0.78 -7.06
N SER A 63 -3.97 -0.37 -5.82
CA SER A 63 -4.42 -1.28 -4.75
C SER A 63 -5.76 -1.93 -5.08
N ALA A 64 -6.69 -1.18 -5.67
CA ALA A 64 -7.99 -1.70 -6.06
C ALA A 64 -7.91 -2.71 -7.21
N ASN A 65 -6.95 -2.56 -8.13
CA ASN A 65 -6.72 -3.55 -9.17
C ASN A 65 -6.32 -4.92 -8.62
N ALA A 66 -5.63 -4.99 -7.48
CA ALA A 66 -5.31 -6.26 -6.83
C ALA A 66 -6.56 -7.05 -6.40
N TYR A 67 -7.71 -6.38 -6.20
CA TYR A 67 -9.00 -7.04 -5.95
C TYR A 67 -9.74 -7.45 -7.23
N ARG A 68 -9.43 -6.79 -8.35
CA ARG A 68 -10.15 -6.95 -9.63
C ARG A 68 -9.49 -7.96 -10.57
N TYR A 69 -8.26 -8.35 -10.30
CA TYR A 69 -7.50 -9.24 -11.18
C TYR A 69 -8.31 -10.52 -11.54
N PRO A 70 -8.37 -10.90 -12.84
CA PRO A 70 -7.60 -10.39 -13.98
C PRO A 70 -8.14 -9.10 -14.64
N ASP A 71 -9.32 -8.63 -14.25
CA ASP A 71 -10.03 -7.50 -14.87
C ASP A 71 -9.57 -6.13 -14.33
N VAL A 72 -8.27 -5.85 -14.42
CA VAL A 72 -7.68 -4.59 -13.94
C VAL A 72 -8.15 -3.39 -14.76
N ILE A 73 -8.31 -2.23 -14.13
CA ILE A 73 -8.58 -0.97 -14.83
C ILE A 73 -7.29 -0.21 -15.12
N HIS A 74 -7.28 0.56 -16.20
CA HIS A 74 -6.16 1.45 -16.51
C HIS A 74 -6.06 2.58 -15.47
N VAL A 75 -4.85 2.84 -14.99
CA VAL A 75 -4.52 3.95 -14.10
C VAL A 75 -3.54 4.85 -14.85
N PRO A 76 -3.89 6.12 -15.16
CA PRO A 76 -3.06 7.00 -15.96
C PRO A 76 -1.61 7.10 -15.44
N GLY A 77 -0.64 6.98 -16.35
CA GLY A 77 0.79 7.00 -16.01
C GLY A 77 1.35 5.68 -15.47
N TRP A 78 0.52 4.64 -15.33
CA TRP A 78 0.93 3.33 -14.81
C TRP A 78 0.51 2.18 -15.72
N VAL A 79 1.43 1.25 -15.94
CA VAL A 79 1.19 0.02 -16.71
C VAL A 79 1.55 -1.22 -15.91
N PRO A 80 0.81 -2.34 -16.06
CA PRO A 80 1.23 -3.61 -15.49
C PRO A 80 2.62 -4.01 -15.97
N SER A 81 3.44 -4.51 -15.06
CA SER A 81 4.79 -5.00 -15.34
C SER A 81 4.79 -6.15 -16.37
N PRO A 82 5.51 -6.03 -17.51
CA PRO A 82 5.80 -7.17 -18.37
C PRO A 82 6.91 -8.09 -17.81
N LYS A 83 7.71 -7.64 -16.84
CA LYS A 83 8.87 -8.40 -16.32
C LYS A 83 8.50 -9.33 -15.17
N VAL A 84 7.46 -9.00 -14.41
CA VAL A 84 7.03 -9.76 -13.24
C VAL A 84 5.56 -10.08 -13.37
N ALA A 85 5.25 -11.36 -13.52
CA ALA A 85 3.87 -11.83 -13.61
C ALA A 85 3.10 -11.57 -12.30
N PRO A 86 1.80 -11.28 -12.37
CA PRO A 86 0.94 -11.16 -11.20
C PRO A 86 0.85 -12.49 -10.43
N ILE A 87 0.65 -12.41 -9.11
CA ILE A 87 0.31 -13.57 -8.27
C ILE A 87 -1.17 -13.48 -7.91
N ALA A 88 -1.93 -14.52 -8.25
CA ALA A 88 -3.35 -14.65 -7.95
C ALA A 88 -3.78 -16.12 -8.01
N PRO A 89 -3.36 -16.96 -7.04
CA PRO A 89 -3.69 -18.38 -7.04
C PRO A 89 -5.22 -18.59 -6.97
N GLY A 90 -5.76 -19.42 -7.86
CA GLY A 90 -7.21 -19.70 -7.90
C GLY A 90 -7.74 -20.49 -6.69
N GLY A 91 -6.85 -21.07 -5.88
CA GLY A 91 -7.17 -21.79 -4.65
C GLY A 91 -7.23 -20.92 -3.40
N GLY A 92 -7.28 -19.59 -3.55
CA GLY A 92 -7.00 -18.67 -2.46
C GLY A 92 -5.51 -18.49 -2.23
N GLY A 93 -5.12 -17.46 -1.48
CA GLY A 93 -3.71 -17.16 -1.22
C GLY A 93 -3.40 -15.68 -1.35
N MET A 94 -2.12 -15.33 -1.27
CA MET A 94 -1.64 -13.96 -1.42
C MET A 94 -1.85 -13.50 -2.87
N HIS A 95 -2.39 -12.28 -3.05
CA HIS A 95 -2.52 -11.66 -4.38
C HIS A 95 -1.68 -10.39 -4.44
N ALA A 96 -0.93 -10.23 -5.52
CA ALA A 96 -0.10 -9.05 -5.75
C ALA A 96 0.06 -8.74 -7.24
N LEU A 97 0.10 -7.44 -7.55
CA LEU A 97 0.34 -6.90 -8.88
C LEU A 97 1.54 -5.95 -8.83
N VAL A 98 2.24 -5.82 -9.97
CA VAL A 98 3.39 -4.92 -10.12
C VAL A 98 3.10 -3.96 -11.25
N TYR A 99 3.36 -2.68 -11.00
CA TYR A 99 3.16 -1.60 -11.96
C TYR A 99 4.45 -0.83 -12.18
N GLU A 100 4.67 -0.44 -13.44
CA GLU A 100 5.73 0.47 -13.86
C GLU A 100 5.12 1.83 -14.21
N GLU A 101 5.85 2.90 -13.90
CA GLU A 101 5.55 4.23 -14.44
C GLU A 101 5.82 4.25 -15.96
N GLU A 102 4.80 4.62 -16.76
CA GLU A 102 4.81 4.53 -18.23
C GLU A 102 6.02 5.20 -18.91
N ASN A 103 6.53 6.28 -18.32
CA ASN A 103 7.65 7.06 -18.87
C ASN A 103 8.91 7.01 -18.00
N GLY A 104 8.96 6.08 -17.03
CA GLY A 104 10.07 6.00 -16.07
C GLY A 104 11.33 5.32 -16.62
N GLY A 105 11.19 4.46 -17.64
CA GLY A 105 12.31 3.68 -18.18
C GLY A 105 12.90 2.71 -17.14
N GLU A 106 14.20 2.36 -17.28
CA GLU A 106 14.87 1.40 -16.38
C GLU A 106 15.03 1.91 -14.93
N SER A 107 15.01 3.23 -14.74
CA SER A 107 15.11 3.90 -13.45
C SER A 107 13.77 4.46 -12.96
N GLY A 108 12.66 4.00 -13.55
CA GLY A 108 11.33 4.48 -13.24
C GLY A 108 10.86 4.14 -11.82
N ARG A 109 9.66 4.59 -11.49
CA ARG A 109 8.98 4.15 -10.26
C ARG A 109 8.27 2.82 -10.47
N ILE A 110 8.40 1.94 -9.48
CA ILE A 110 7.72 0.64 -9.41
C ILE A 110 6.81 0.61 -8.19
N VAL A 111 5.59 0.13 -8.37
CA VAL A 111 4.63 -0.10 -7.30
C VAL A 111 4.30 -1.58 -7.23
N VAL A 112 4.40 -2.18 -6.05
CA VAL A 112 3.85 -3.50 -5.78
C VAL A 112 2.61 -3.34 -4.92
N ALA A 113 1.46 -3.73 -5.49
CA ALA A 113 0.15 -3.59 -4.86
C ALA A 113 -0.32 -4.94 -4.35
N TYR A 114 -0.48 -5.07 -3.04
CA TYR A 114 -1.01 -6.25 -2.38
C TYR A 114 -2.53 -6.14 -2.20
N ARG A 115 -3.25 -7.22 -2.52
CA ARG A 115 -4.68 -7.32 -2.21
C ARG A 115 -4.85 -7.43 -0.71
N GLY A 116 -5.90 -6.82 -0.17
CA GLY A 116 -6.37 -7.14 1.17
C GLY A 116 -7.51 -8.16 1.15
N THR A 117 -8.34 -8.11 2.18
CA THR A 117 -9.37 -9.11 2.41
C THR A 117 -10.51 -8.97 1.42
N GLN A 118 -10.70 -9.98 0.57
CA GLN A 118 -11.84 -10.06 -0.31
C GLN A 118 -13.11 -10.25 0.52
N ILE A 119 -14.13 -9.42 0.29
CA ILE A 119 -15.41 -9.52 0.99
C ILE A 119 -16.35 -10.42 0.19
N GLY A 120 -16.86 -11.50 0.80
CA GLY A 120 -17.82 -12.37 0.17
C GLY A 120 -17.81 -13.79 0.73
N THR A 121 -17.95 -14.77 -0.16
CA THR A 121 -17.94 -16.21 0.17
C THR A 121 -17.03 -17.01 -0.76
N THR A 122 -16.12 -16.34 -1.46
CA THR A 122 -15.14 -16.98 -2.35
C THR A 122 -14.06 -17.71 -1.55
N VAL A 123 -13.31 -18.59 -2.22
CA VAL A 123 -12.15 -19.26 -1.61
C VAL A 123 -11.12 -18.24 -1.13
N ASP A 124 -10.86 -17.19 -1.93
CA ASP A 124 -10.03 -16.04 -1.54
C ASP A 124 -10.51 -15.39 -0.23
N CYS A 125 -11.80 -15.08 -0.12
CA CYS A 125 -12.35 -14.46 1.07
C CYS A 125 -12.09 -15.31 2.33
N ILE A 126 -12.28 -16.63 2.24
CA ILE A 126 -12.03 -17.53 3.38
C ILE A 126 -10.54 -17.56 3.72
N ALA A 127 -9.65 -17.66 2.72
CA ALA A 127 -8.21 -17.65 2.94
C ALA A 127 -7.75 -16.32 3.58
N ASP A 128 -8.19 -15.18 3.05
CA ASP A 128 -7.86 -13.86 3.57
C ASP A 128 -8.32 -13.71 5.03
N MET A 129 -9.53 -14.16 5.37
CA MET A 129 -10.03 -14.13 6.75
C MET A 129 -9.20 -15.00 7.70
N CYS A 130 -8.74 -16.16 7.23
CA CYS A 130 -7.84 -17.02 8.01
C CYS A 130 -6.49 -16.33 8.26
N VAL A 131 -5.96 -15.67 7.23
CA VAL A 131 -4.72 -14.91 7.36
C VAL A 131 -4.90 -13.69 8.26
N ASP A 132 -6.00 -12.93 8.16
CA ASP A 132 -6.29 -11.84 9.09
C ASP A 132 -6.29 -12.33 10.55
N ALA A 133 -6.90 -13.48 10.83
CA ALA A 133 -6.92 -14.05 12.17
C ALA A 133 -5.50 -14.44 12.64
N ALA A 134 -4.71 -15.09 11.78
CA ALA A 134 -3.38 -15.59 12.14
C ALA A 134 -2.27 -14.52 12.11
N MET A 135 -2.42 -13.47 11.29
CA MET A 135 -1.37 -12.48 11.05
C MET A 135 -1.31 -11.42 12.16
N TRP A 136 -2.48 -11.04 12.68
CA TRP A 136 -2.64 -9.92 13.62
C TRP A 136 -2.79 -10.37 15.08
N VAL A 137 -3.15 -11.63 15.35
CA VAL A 137 -3.34 -12.16 16.72
C VAL A 137 -2.11 -12.94 17.18
N LEU A 138 -1.79 -12.86 18.48
CA LEU A 138 -0.73 -13.64 19.11
C LEU A 138 -1.06 -15.15 19.10
N PRO A 139 -0.04 -16.03 18.99
CA PRO A 139 -0.22 -17.48 18.92
C PRO A 139 -0.85 -18.14 20.16
N ASP A 140 -1.04 -17.42 21.27
CA ASP A 140 -1.64 -17.98 22.49
C ASP A 140 -3.16 -18.21 22.37
N ASP A 141 -3.81 -17.73 21.30
CA ASP A 141 -5.25 -17.88 21.02
C ASP A 141 -5.55 -18.86 19.86
N CYS A 142 -4.60 -19.75 19.53
CA CYS A 142 -4.66 -20.73 18.42
C CYS A 142 -5.85 -21.71 18.45
N GLU A 143 -6.69 -21.73 19.51
CA GLU A 143 -7.89 -22.57 19.57
C GLU A 143 -9.08 -22.02 18.76
N THR A 144 -8.98 -20.83 18.16
CA THR A 144 -10.09 -20.21 17.42
C THR A 144 -9.85 -20.05 15.92
N ASN A 145 -9.00 -20.89 15.32
CA ASN A 145 -9.02 -21.00 13.86
C ASN A 145 -10.42 -21.43 13.42
N PRO A 146 -11.17 -20.61 12.67
CA PRO A 146 -12.50 -21.00 12.25
C PRO A 146 -12.37 -22.32 11.47
N PRO A 147 -13.31 -23.29 11.63
CA PRO A 147 -13.18 -24.63 11.03
C PRO A 147 -12.86 -24.65 9.53
N LYS A 148 -13.11 -23.53 8.83
CA LYS A 148 -12.82 -23.33 7.41
C LYS A 148 -11.34 -23.08 7.09
N CYS A 149 -10.47 -22.75 8.05
CA CYS A 149 -9.04 -22.55 7.78
C CYS A 149 -8.29 -23.87 7.53
N ALA A 150 -8.82 -24.98 8.02
CA ALA A 150 -8.31 -26.32 7.72
C ALA A 150 -8.43 -26.71 6.23
N LEU A 151 -9.10 -25.88 5.40
CA LEU A 151 -9.17 -26.05 3.94
C LEU A 151 -7.85 -25.71 3.24
N PHE A 152 -6.95 -24.98 3.91
CA PHE A 152 -5.74 -24.45 3.31
C PHE A 152 -4.51 -25.07 3.99
N ASP A 153 -3.47 -25.32 3.21
CA ASP A 153 -2.17 -25.66 3.75
C ASP A 153 -1.43 -24.40 4.23
N ASN A 154 -0.34 -24.62 4.97
CA ASN A 154 0.48 -23.51 5.47
C ASN A 154 1.06 -22.68 4.32
N ALA A 155 1.39 -23.30 3.18
CA ALA A 155 1.91 -22.58 2.03
C ALA A 155 0.91 -21.57 1.46
N THR A 156 -0.39 -21.92 1.42
CA THR A 156 -1.44 -21.02 0.96
C THR A 156 -1.65 -19.85 1.93
N LEU A 157 -1.61 -20.11 3.24
CA LEU A 157 -1.85 -19.08 4.28
C LEU A 157 -0.61 -18.25 4.64
N ASP A 158 0.59 -18.64 4.20
CA ASP A 158 1.81 -17.88 4.47
C ASP A 158 1.96 -16.67 3.54
N TYR A 159 1.05 -15.70 3.68
CA TYR A 159 1.04 -14.51 2.83
C TYR A 159 2.29 -13.67 3.02
N PHE A 160 2.83 -13.65 4.24
CA PHE A 160 4.01 -12.88 4.57
C PHE A 160 5.25 -13.38 3.82
N SER A 161 5.61 -14.67 3.93
CA SER A 161 6.79 -15.19 3.22
C SER A 161 6.61 -15.08 1.72
N GLN A 162 5.43 -15.40 1.19
CA GLN A 162 5.13 -15.26 -0.25
C GLN A 162 5.30 -13.81 -0.72
N ALA A 163 4.84 -12.82 0.06
CA ALA A 163 4.94 -11.42 -0.31
C ALA A 163 6.38 -10.90 -0.28
N VAL A 164 7.20 -11.37 0.68
CA VAL A 164 8.64 -11.08 0.75
C VAL A 164 9.37 -11.68 -0.45
N GLU A 165 9.13 -12.96 -0.77
CA GLU A 165 9.71 -13.61 -1.95
C GLU A 165 9.31 -12.90 -3.24
N TYR A 166 8.05 -12.46 -3.35
CA TYR A 166 7.57 -11.72 -4.49
C TYR A 166 8.28 -10.36 -4.63
N ALA A 167 8.41 -9.61 -3.53
CA ALA A 167 9.13 -8.34 -3.54
C ALA A 167 10.61 -8.51 -3.91
N LEU A 168 11.27 -9.60 -3.48
CA LEU A 168 12.63 -9.94 -3.89
C LEU A 168 12.73 -10.22 -5.40
N LYS A 169 11.74 -10.90 -5.99
CA LYS A 169 11.66 -11.10 -7.45
C LYS A 169 11.50 -9.77 -8.19
N VAL A 170 10.65 -8.86 -7.68
CA VAL A 170 10.49 -7.51 -8.24
C VAL A 170 11.80 -6.74 -8.19
N ARG A 171 12.46 -6.70 -7.03
CA ARG A 171 13.77 -6.04 -6.88
C ARG A 171 14.81 -6.59 -7.86
N SER A 172 14.83 -7.90 -8.09
CA SER A 172 15.75 -8.51 -9.05
C SER A 172 15.42 -8.13 -10.51
N ALA A 173 14.15 -7.92 -10.85
CA ALA A 173 13.72 -7.53 -12.19
C ALA A 173 13.92 -6.02 -12.47
N TYR A 174 13.99 -5.21 -11.42
CA TYR A 174 14.14 -3.75 -11.47
C TYR A 174 15.26 -3.26 -10.53
N PRO A 175 16.53 -3.60 -10.80
CA PRO A 175 17.63 -3.30 -9.88
C PRO A 175 17.93 -1.80 -9.72
N SER A 176 17.52 -0.96 -10.67
CA SER A 176 17.80 0.48 -10.70
C SER A 176 16.56 1.35 -10.44
N ALA A 177 15.42 0.73 -10.15
CA ALA A 177 14.15 1.43 -10.04
C ALA A 177 13.81 1.80 -8.60
N SER A 178 13.02 2.86 -8.42
CA SER A 178 12.51 3.26 -7.10
C SER A 178 11.26 2.45 -6.77
N LEU A 179 11.34 1.59 -5.75
CA LEU A 179 10.27 0.66 -5.38
C LEU A 179 9.41 1.20 -4.23
N LEU A 180 8.09 1.09 -4.35
CA LEU A 180 7.11 1.40 -3.30
C LEU A 180 6.15 0.23 -3.11
N PHE A 181 5.77 -0.03 -1.86
CA PHE A 181 4.74 -1.00 -1.52
C PHE A 181 3.41 -0.29 -1.22
N THR A 182 2.31 -0.86 -1.69
CA THR A 182 0.97 -0.34 -1.42
C THR A 182 -0.03 -1.48 -1.22
N GLY A 183 -1.18 -1.14 -0.65
CA GLY A 183 -2.27 -2.07 -0.45
C GLY A 183 -3.37 -1.46 0.39
N HIS A 184 -4.52 -2.13 0.39
CA HIS A 184 -5.67 -1.76 1.21
C HIS A 184 -5.96 -2.82 2.28
N SER A 185 -6.39 -2.42 3.48
CA SER A 185 -6.77 -3.34 4.57
C SER A 185 -5.64 -4.31 4.93
N LEU A 186 -5.89 -5.63 4.91
CA LEU A 186 -4.87 -6.68 5.05
C LEU A 186 -3.65 -6.44 4.13
N GLY A 187 -3.87 -6.02 2.88
CA GLY A 187 -2.79 -5.77 1.91
C GLY A 187 -1.93 -4.56 2.27
N GLY A 188 -2.51 -3.56 2.93
CA GLY A 188 -1.77 -2.41 3.46
C GLY A 188 -0.85 -2.82 4.61
N GLY A 189 -1.37 -3.64 5.53
CA GLY A 189 -0.58 -4.17 6.63
C GLY A 189 0.53 -5.10 6.13
N LEU A 190 0.22 -5.94 5.13
CA LEU A 190 1.20 -6.80 4.48
C LEU A 190 2.31 -6.00 3.80
N ALA A 191 1.99 -4.89 3.12
CA ALA A 191 2.97 -4.00 2.52
C ALA A 191 3.97 -3.44 3.56
N ILE A 192 3.47 -3.06 4.75
CA ILE A 192 4.30 -2.60 5.86
C ILE A 192 5.23 -3.71 6.35
N LEU A 193 4.69 -4.92 6.57
CA LEU A 193 5.48 -6.07 7.02
C LEU A 193 6.57 -6.45 6.01
N VAL A 194 6.27 -6.45 4.71
CA VAL A 194 7.25 -6.73 3.65
C VAL A 194 8.34 -5.66 3.63
N SER A 195 7.96 -4.39 3.74
CA SER A 195 8.92 -3.29 3.83
C SER A 195 9.88 -3.49 4.99
N ALA A 196 9.36 -3.82 6.18
CA ALA A 196 10.16 -4.12 7.36
C ALA A 196 11.09 -5.33 7.15
N ALA A 197 10.60 -6.41 6.58
CA ALA A 197 11.34 -7.66 6.37
C ALA A 197 12.54 -7.50 5.43
N LEU A 198 12.43 -6.62 4.44
CA LEU A 198 13.52 -6.35 3.51
C LEU A 198 14.61 -5.44 4.11
N SER A 199 14.35 -4.80 5.27
CA SER A 199 15.30 -4.12 6.15
C SER A 199 16.49 -3.47 5.41
N THR A 200 16.20 -2.53 4.52
CA THR A 200 17.21 -1.67 3.89
C THR A 200 17.32 -0.35 4.65
N ASP A 201 18.45 0.35 4.52
CA ASP A 201 18.60 1.73 4.98
C ASP A 201 18.93 2.64 3.77
N PRO A 202 18.01 3.53 3.35
CA PRO A 202 16.65 3.70 3.89
C PRO A 202 15.71 2.54 3.54
N GLY A 203 14.65 2.36 4.34
CA GLY A 203 13.63 1.34 4.09
C GLY A 203 12.80 1.61 2.84
N TYR A 204 12.17 0.58 2.28
CA TYR A 204 11.25 0.77 1.15
C TYR A 204 10.01 1.57 1.59
N PRO A 205 9.62 2.64 0.88
CA PRO A 205 8.45 3.43 1.24
C PRO A 205 7.16 2.63 1.10
N VAL A 206 6.19 2.95 1.96
CA VAL A 206 4.86 2.33 1.96
C VAL A 206 3.80 3.42 1.98
N ILE A 207 2.84 3.33 1.06
CA ILE A 207 1.59 4.10 1.13
C ILE A 207 0.45 3.10 1.17
N ALA A 208 -0.11 2.90 2.36
CA ALA A 208 -1.18 1.95 2.64
C ALA A 208 -2.52 2.67 2.81
N PHE A 209 -3.62 1.95 2.54
CA PHE A 209 -4.98 2.48 2.58
C PHE A 209 -5.83 1.71 3.58
N GLY A 210 -6.34 2.38 4.62
CA GLY A 210 -7.14 1.73 5.67
C GLY A 210 -6.45 0.51 6.29
N SER A 211 -5.14 0.58 6.53
CA SER A 211 -4.35 -0.56 7.00
C SER A 211 -4.73 -1.00 8.41
N ALA A 212 -4.67 -2.31 8.69
CA ALA A 212 -4.58 -2.76 10.07
C ALA A 212 -3.29 -2.26 10.73
N GLY A 213 -3.31 -2.03 12.04
CA GLY A 213 -2.10 -1.73 12.81
C GLY A 213 -1.15 -2.93 12.83
N THR A 214 0.15 -2.66 12.82
CA THR A 214 1.18 -3.67 12.52
C THR A 214 2.21 -3.88 13.62
N ARG A 215 2.20 -3.11 14.72
CA ARG A 215 3.21 -3.22 15.79
C ARG A 215 3.33 -4.63 16.36
N THR A 216 2.23 -5.24 16.79
CA THR A 216 2.23 -6.62 17.30
C THR A 216 2.71 -7.61 16.25
N ALA A 217 2.26 -7.47 15.00
CA ALA A 217 2.67 -8.35 13.91
C ALA A 217 4.16 -8.26 13.58
N LEU A 218 4.76 -7.07 13.71
CA LEU A 218 6.21 -6.85 13.61
C LEU A 218 6.95 -7.52 14.77
N GLN A 219 6.50 -7.31 16.01
CA GLN A 219 7.11 -7.90 17.21
C GLN A 219 7.13 -9.42 17.17
N VAL A 220 6.00 -10.07 16.83
CA VAL A 220 5.89 -11.53 16.70
C VAL A 220 6.89 -12.09 15.67
N ARG A 221 7.19 -11.31 14.63
CA ARG A 221 8.10 -11.70 13.55
C ARG A 221 9.54 -11.23 13.80
N ASN A 222 9.82 -10.64 14.96
CA ASN A 222 11.11 -10.04 15.30
C ASN A 222 11.60 -9.06 14.21
N LEU A 223 10.68 -8.29 13.64
CA LEU A 223 10.96 -7.25 12.66
C LEU A 223 11.05 -5.91 13.38
N ASN A 224 12.10 -5.14 13.12
CA ASN A 224 12.34 -3.84 13.71
C ASN A 224 12.38 -2.78 12.61
N LEU A 225 11.73 -1.64 12.86
CA LEU A 225 11.77 -0.48 11.98
C LEU A 225 12.56 0.63 12.67
N SER A 226 13.59 1.16 12.00
CA SER A 226 14.28 2.36 12.46
C SER A 226 13.33 3.57 12.41
N ALA A 227 13.64 4.63 13.15
CA ALA A 227 12.85 5.85 13.10
C ALA A 227 12.78 6.45 11.68
N GLU A 228 13.86 6.38 10.91
CA GLU A 228 13.87 6.83 9.51
C GLU A 228 13.01 5.94 8.61
N HIS A 229 12.98 4.63 8.84
CA HIS A 229 12.09 3.73 8.11
C HIS A 229 10.62 4.03 8.44
N GLN A 230 10.27 4.25 9.70
CA GLN A 230 8.90 4.59 10.10
C GLN A 230 8.38 5.87 9.43
N LYS A 231 9.22 6.88 9.23
CA LYS A 231 8.86 8.11 8.47
C LYS A 231 8.50 7.85 7.01
N ARG A 232 8.83 6.69 6.47
CA ARG A 232 8.55 6.27 5.09
C ARG A 232 7.30 5.41 4.98
N ILE A 233 6.58 5.22 6.08
CA ILE A 233 5.32 4.50 6.14
C ILE A 233 4.21 5.53 6.28
N VAL A 234 3.26 5.49 5.36
CA VAL A 234 2.11 6.38 5.31
C VAL A 234 0.85 5.53 5.23
N THR A 235 -0.07 5.73 6.16
CA THR A 235 -1.38 5.10 6.15
C THR A 235 -2.45 6.16 5.91
N ILE A 236 -3.21 6.03 4.82
CA ILE A 236 -4.29 6.93 4.43
C ILE A 236 -5.63 6.27 4.73
N ALA A 237 -6.53 6.93 5.45
CA ALA A 237 -7.84 6.36 5.77
C ALA A 237 -8.93 7.43 5.98
N ASP A 238 -10.18 6.99 6.10
CA ASP A 238 -11.25 7.82 6.66
C ASP A 238 -11.13 7.82 8.19
N GLN A 239 -11.35 8.95 8.86
CA GLN A 239 -11.27 9.03 10.33
C GLN A 239 -12.27 8.12 11.08
N TRP A 240 -13.30 7.65 10.37
CA TRP A 240 -14.31 6.70 10.85
C TRP A 240 -14.09 5.29 10.30
N ASP A 241 -12.94 5.00 9.69
CA ASP A 241 -12.52 3.64 9.37
C ASP A 241 -12.40 2.84 10.68
N GLU A 242 -13.21 1.79 10.79
CA GLU A 242 -13.26 0.95 11.98
C GLU A 242 -11.93 0.20 12.19
N ILE A 243 -11.30 -0.30 11.13
CA ILE A 243 -10.05 -1.05 11.23
C ILE A 243 -8.95 -0.15 11.78
N MET A 244 -8.86 1.07 11.29
CA MET A 244 -7.90 2.06 11.80
C MET A 244 -8.16 2.40 13.27
N ARG A 245 -9.41 2.67 13.64
CA ARG A 245 -9.76 3.08 15.00
C ARG A 245 -9.55 1.98 16.03
N THR A 246 -9.88 0.75 15.68
CA THR A 246 -9.74 -0.42 16.57
C THR A 246 -8.29 -0.89 16.72
N SER A 247 -7.39 -0.42 15.87
CA SER A 247 -5.95 -0.75 15.89
C SER A 247 -5.06 0.49 16.02
N TRP A 248 -5.59 1.58 16.60
CA TRP A 248 -4.91 2.88 16.66
C TRP A 248 -3.56 2.83 17.37
N ASP A 249 -3.50 2.13 18.51
CA ASP A 249 -2.30 1.87 19.29
C ASP A 249 -1.29 0.96 18.57
N GLU A 250 -1.73 0.23 17.56
CA GLU A 250 -0.91 -0.64 16.71
C GLU A 250 -0.41 0.05 15.43
N GLN A 251 -0.84 1.30 15.15
CA GLN A 251 -0.39 2.09 14.01
C GLN A 251 1.02 2.65 14.24
N LEU A 252 1.74 2.91 13.15
CA LEU A 252 3.08 3.50 13.14
C LEU A 252 3.30 4.32 11.86
N GLY A 253 4.27 5.23 11.89
CA GLY A 253 4.57 6.12 10.77
C GLY A 253 3.58 7.29 10.66
N TRP A 254 3.41 7.82 9.46
CA TRP A 254 2.43 8.87 9.19
C TRP A 254 1.03 8.29 9.04
N VAL A 255 0.08 8.72 9.87
CA VAL A 255 -1.34 8.41 9.72
C VAL A 255 -2.07 9.65 9.22
N CYS A 256 -2.59 9.55 8.00
CA CYS A 256 -3.30 10.61 7.30
C CYS A 256 -4.80 10.30 7.21
N LEU A 257 -5.61 11.05 7.96
CA LEU A 257 -7.04 10.84 8.06
C LEU A 257 -7.84 11.90 7.31
N TYR A 258 -8.75 11.45 6.46
CA TYR A 258 -9.77 12.32 5.89
C TYR A 258 -10.83 12.64 6.94
N GLU A 259 -11.00 13.91 7.25
CA GLU A 259 -12.06 14.40 8.14
C GLU A 259 -13.42 14.39 7.43
N SER A 260 -14.10 13.25 7.45
CA SER A 260 -15.46 13.15 6.91
C SER A 260 -16.51 13.39 8.01
N LYS A 261 -17.70 13.90 7.66
CA LYS A 261 -18.79 14.04 8.63
C LYS A 261 -19.20 12.65 9.12
N ILE A 262 -19.23 12.46 10.46
CA ILE A 262 -19.66 11.18 11.04
C ILE A 262 -21.07 10.84 10.54
N LYS A 263 -21.18 9.67 9.89
CA LYS A 263 -22.47 9.16 9.44
C LYS A 263 -23.20 8.57 10.64
N PHE A 264 -24.52 8.71 10.69
CA PHE A 264 -25.35 8.18 11.78
C PHE A 264 -25.06 6.69 12.06
N VAL A 265 -24.86 5.89 11.01
CA VAL A 265 -24.53 4.46 11.13
C VAL A 265 -23.18 4.21 11.82
N CYS A 266 -22.16 5.03 11.53
CA CYS A 266 -20.86 4.93 12.20
C CYS A 266 -20.95 5.38 13.67
N LYS A 267 -21.68 6.47 13.93
CA LYS A 267 -21.96 6.90 15.31
C LYS A 267 -22.60 5.77 16.11
N LYS A 268 -23.61 5.09 15.55
CA LYS A 268 -24.29 3.97 16.20
C LYS A 268 -23.39 2.75 16.37
N CYS A 269 -22.52 2.46 15.41
CA CYS A 269 -21.51 1.42 15.58
C CYS A 269 -20.59 1.71 16.78
N PHE A 270 -20.04 2.93 16.87
CA PHE A 270 -19.09 3.27 17.94
C PHE A 270 -19.73 3.49 19.32
N GLU A 271 -21.02 3.80 19.37
CA GLU A 271 -21.80 3.80 20.62
C GLU A 271 -22.16 2.39 21.09
N SER A 272 -22.00 1.36 20.25
CA SER A 272 -22.35 -0.02 20.59
C SER A 272 -21.38 -0.60 21.62
N PRO A 273 -21.88 -1.23 22.71
CA PRO A 273 -21.04 -1.93 23.68
C PRO A 273 -20.16 -3.00 23.04
N THR A 274 -20.63 -3.65 21.96
CA THR A 274 -19.87 -4.67 21.23
C THR A 274 -18.62 -4.13 20.54
N CYS A 275 -18.58 -2.83 20.23
CA CYS A 275 -17.41 -2.17 19.64
C CYS A 275 -16.42 -1.68 20.73
N LEU A 276 -16.91 -1.48 21.96
CA LEU A 276 -16.11 -1.02 23.11
C LEU A 276 -15.28 -2.13 23.76
N PHE A 277 -15.60 -3.40 23.53
CA PHE A 277 -14.81 -4.51 24.05
C PHE A 277 -13.65 -4.84 23.12
N LYS A 278 -12.48 -4.27 23.48
CA LYS A 278 -11.14 -4.67 23.06
C LYS A 278 -11.06 -6.14 22.66
N THR A 279 -10.78 -6.38 21.38
CA THR A 279 -9.62 -7.11 20.84
C THR A 279 -9.97 -7.58 19.43
N ILE A 280 -8.92 -7.66 18.62
CA ILE A 280 -8.85 -8.15 17.24
C ILE A 280 -9.59 -9.51 17.04
N SER A 281 -9.89 -10.25 18.11
CA SER A 281 -10.58 -11.55 18.08
C SER A 281 -12.08 -11.49 17.74
N THR A 282 -12.76 -10.33 17.83
CA THR A 282 -14.20 -10.24 17.52
C THR A 282 -14.54 -10.00 16.04
N ARG A 283 -13.54 -9.97 15.12
CA ARG A 283 -13.80 -9.91 13.66
C ARG A 283 -14.72 -11.04 13.17
N GLN A 284 -14.72 -12.21 13.81
CA GLN A 284 -15.66 -13.30 13.50
C GLN A 284 -17.13 -12.94 13.78
N GLY A 285 -17.40 -12.05 14.74
CA GLY A 285 -18.76 -11.65 15.14
C GLY A 285 -19.44 -10.68 14.17
N MET A 286 -18.66 -9.86 13.45
CA MET A 286 -19.21 -8.84 12.54
C MET A 286 -19.95 -9.42 11.33
N LEU A 287 -19.68 -10.69 11.00
CA LEU A 287 -20.36 -11.40 9.93
C LEU A 287 -21.49 -12.33 10.44
N GLY A 288 -21.67 -12.46 11.76
CA GLY A 288 -22.55 -13.47 12.38
C GLY A 288 -23.67 -12.99 13.31
N GLY A 289 -23.67 -11.73 13.78
CA GLY A 289 -24.65 -11.21 14.75
C GLY A 289 -25.68 -10.21 14.19
N ILE A 290 -26.98 -10.45 14.37
CA ILE A 290 -28.07 -9.85 13.57
C ILE A 290 -28.49 -8.41 13.95
N PHE A 291 -28.15 -7.86 15.13
CA PHE A 291 -28.67 -6.53 15.51
C PHE A 291 -27.64 -5.42 15.78
N ASP A 292 -26.45 -5.74 16.33
CA ASP A 292 -25.36 -4.75 16.39
C ASP A 292 -24.45 -4.78 15.15
N GLY A 293 -24.51 -5.88 14.38
CA GLY A 293 -23.72 -6.05 13.18
C GLY A 293 -24.13 -5.14 12.02
N LEU A 294 -25.40 -4.72 11.92
CA LEU A 294 -25.85 -3.95 10.74
C LEU A 294 -25.24 -2.55 10.68
N TYR A 295 -25.23 -1.80 11.80
CA TYR A 295 -24.65 -0.46 11.83
C TYR A 295 -23.15 -0.48 11.62
N CYS A 296 -22.44 -1.42 12.25
CA CYS A 296 -21.00 -1.58 12.05
C CYS A 296 -20.65 -2.04 10.64
N LYS A 297 -21.37 -3.02 10.09
CA LYS A 297 -21.21 -3.44 8.69
C LYS A 297 -21.45 -2.30 7.71
N LEU A 298 -22.50 -1.49 7.92
CA LEU A 298 -22.74 -0.31 7.09
C LEU A 298 -21.65 0.76 7.27
N CYS A 299 -21.15 0.97 8.50
CA CYS A 299 -20.04 1.87 8.72
C CYS A 299 -18.78 1.39 7.97
N PHE A 300 -18.38 0.14 8.18
CA PHE A 300 -17.28 -0.53 7.49
C PHE A 300 -17.39 -0.37 5.97
N LEU A 301 -18.56 -0.66 5.39
CA LEU A 301 -18.79 -0.49 3.95
C LEU A 301 -18.66 0.96 3.46
N LEU A 302 -18.87 1.93 4.34
CA LEU A 302 -18.87 3.35 4.00
C LEU A 302 -17.55 4.06 4.27
N THR A 303 -16.69 3.50 5.11
CA THR A 303 -15.47 4.17 5.61
C THR A 303 -14.20 3.34 5.39
N HIS A 304 -14.29 2.02 5.51
CA HIS A 304 -13.16 1.12 5.29
C HIS A 304 -13.18 0.53 3.88
N TYR A 305 -14.32 -0.01 3.42
CA TYR A 305 -14.39 -0.68 2.12
C TYR A 305 -13.82 0.21 1.01
N LEU A 306 -12.96 -0.37 0.18
CA LEU A 306 -12.08 0.38 -0.73
C LEU A 306 -12.83 1.35 -1.65
N ALA A 307 -14.02 0.99 -2.12
CA ALA A 307 -14.86 1.89 -2.91
C ALA A 307 -15.28 3.16 -2.15
N GLY A 308 -15.57 3.03 -0.85
CA GLY A 308 -15.85 4.16 0.03
C GLY A 308 -14.63 5.06 0.24
N LEU A 309 -13.45 4.47 0.41
CA LEU A 309 -12.20 5.22 0.55
C LEU A 309 -11.80 5.96 -0.73
N ILE A 310 -11.92 5.32 -1.90
CA ILE A 310 -11.73 5.97 -3.22
C ILE A 310 -12.66 7.18 -3.34
N HIS A 311 -13.94 7.03 -3.01
CA HIS A 311 -14.90 8.15 -3.04
C HIS A 311 -14.50 9.29 -2.09
N THR A 312 -13.93 8.97 -0.93
CA THR A 312 -13.41 9.97 0.01
C THR A 312 -12.21 10.73 -0.57
N ILE A 313 -11.25 10.02 -1.19
CA ILE A 313 -10.07 10.62 -1.85
C ILE A 313 -10.49 11.54 -3.01
N GLN A 314 -11.42 11.09 -3.86
CA GLN A 314 -11.86 11.84 -5.04
C GLN A 314 -12.51 13.19 -4.72
N LYS A 315 -13.08 13.35 -3.51
CA LYS A 315 -13.61 14.64 -3.06
C LYS A 315 -12.54 15.72 -2.84
N GLY A 316 -11.26 15.35 -2.80
CA GLY A 316 -10.13 16.27 -2.91
C GLY A 316 -9.85 17.15 -1.69
N ALA A 317 -10.41 16.83 -0.53
CA ALA A 317 -9.91 17.41 0.72
C ALA A 317 -8.52 16.83 1.03
N ARG A 318 -7.61 17.61 1.59
CA ARG A 318 -6.35 17.07 2.10
C ARG A 318 -6.62 16.34 3.43
N PRO A 319 -6.10 15.12 3.66
CA PRO A 319 -6.19 14.50 4.97
C PRO A 319 -5.31 15.24 5.99
N ALA A 320 -5.70 15.21 7.26
CA ALA A 320 -4.85 15.63 8.37
C ALA A 320 -3.88 14.49 8.70
N CYS A 321 -2.58 14.77 8.75
CA CYS A 321 -1.56 13.77 9.01
C CYS A 321 -0.89 14.00 10.36
N GLU A 322 -0.67 12.90 11.09
CA GLU A 322 0.12 12.87 12.33
C GLU A 322 1.12 11.73 12.30
N PHE A 323 2.26 11.91 12.97
CA PHE A 323 3.29 10.89 13.05
C PHE A 323 3.17 10.11 14.37
N LEU A 324 3.11 8.78 14.26
CA LEU A 324 3.05 7.83 15.38
C LEU A 324 4.36 7.03 15.44
N ALA A 325 5.15 7.26 16.50
CA ALA A 325 6.43 6.59 16.77
C ALA A 325 6.24 5.24 17.48
#